data_AF-A0A367ZAF1-F1
#
_entry.id   AF-A0A367ZAF1-F1
#
_cell.length_a   1.000
_cell.length_b   1.000
_cell.length_c   1.000
_cell.angle_alpha   90.00
_cell.angle_beta   90.00
_cell.angle_gamma   90.00
#
_symmetry.space_group_name_H-M   'P 1'
#
loop_
_entity.id
_entity.type
_entity.pdbx_description
1 polymer ?
#
loop_
_entity_poly.entity_id
_entity_poly.type
_entity_poly.pdbx_seq_one_letter_code
_entity_poly.pdbx_strand_id
1 'polypeptide(L)'
;MDKPRRSSLAAYAFPSLSNALLYLVLTLLWSWAFLLIVVLRSGDATQTSTTFLRLLSGLGPFVVAVGMMRRVRDGEGLRSFFARSLSWRHAPKSILLLSLLLQPILAGLSLLTVGWLSGEFPSLVGTQRWLNDPLALLSLVVVTFFFGPLPEELGWRGYALPRLQSRWHPFLASLVLGLVWNLWHLPLFFIPGTYQAGLGFASPRFWIYSLNLFTHSILLTALINASGGATLTAILFHYMTNLCGEFLAVPLTVEMVWLGWTVVFALGLSLVWFLRSSTGIRLLRRLSSLSIVASLLARSLPHLDRGWFRLSGGKQTLTSLLADLPVVMVTTIGARSGQPRTTPLLPIVDPAQPNTIALIATNFGQERYPAWYFNLRKNPLATCLINGEQKPYLAREASGEEYERYWQLAENTFFGYRLYRQRIRNRSIPILLLEPLQNPPAEMD
;
A
#
# COMPACT_ATOMS: atom_id res chain seq x y z
N MET A 1 40.75 -4.84 -6.18
CA MET A 1 39.96 -5.79 -5.38
C MET A 1 38.77 -5.05 -4.81
N ASP A 2 37.67 -5.01 -5.56
CA ASP A 2 36.45 -4.33 -5.17
C ASP A 2 35.70 -5.15 -4.12
N LYS A 3 35.36 -4.50 -3.00
CA LYS A 3 34.47 -5.07 -1.99
C LYS A 3 33.09 -5.28 -2.61
N PRO A 4 32.45 -6.44 -2.43
CA PRO A 4 31.10 -6.66 -2.95
C PRO A 4 30.16 -5.65 -2.27
N ARG A 5 29.40 -4.90 -3.09
CA ARG A 5 28.26 -4.11 -2.64
C ARG A 5 27.31 -5.05 -1.91
N ARG A 6 27.28 -4.97 -0.58
CA ARG A 6 26.25 -5.61 0.24
C ARG A 6 24.90 -5.09 -0.27
N SER A 7 24.08 -5.99 -0.80
CA SER A 7 22.66 -5.73 -1.05
C SER A 7 22.05 -5.11 0.22
N SER A 8 21.35 -3.99 0.08
CA SER A 8 20.68 -3.25 1.17
C SER A 8 19.49 -4.00 1.81
N LEU A 9 19.40 -5.31 1.60
CA LEU A 9 18.42 -6.24 2.16
C LEU A 9 19.10 -7.24 3.09
N ALA A 10 20.06 -6.79 3.91
CA ALA A 10 20.49 -7.57 5.06
C ALA A 10 19.28 -7.72 6.00
N ALA A 11 18.64 -8.87 5.87
CA ALA A 11 17.46 -9.32 6.57
C ALA A 11 17.51 -8.95 8.06
N TYR A 12 16.63 -8.03 8.47
CA TYR A 12 16.07 -8.11 9.80
C TYR A 12 15.28 -9.42 9.84
N ALA A 13 15.92 -10.50 10.28
CA ALA A 13 15.25 -11.77 10.56
C ALA A 13 14.32 -11.54 11.76
N PHE A 14 13.14 -10.96 11.51
CA PHE A 14 12.11 -10.79 12.53
C PHE A 14 11.70 -12.20 13.01
N PRO A 15 11.87 -12.52 14.30
CA PRO A 15 11.67 -13.90 14.73
C PRO A 15 10.19 -14.29 14.76
N SER A 16 10.02 -15.60 14.99
CA SER A 16 8.83 -16.43 14.82
C SER A 16 7.45 -15.76 14.94
N LEU A 17 6.54 -16.19 14.08
CA LEU A 17 5.09 -16.00 14.22
C LEU A 17 4.60 -16.29 15.65
N SER A 18 5.17 -17.31 16.31
CA SER A 18 4.84 -17.68 17.69
C SER A 18 5.09 -16.54 18.69
N ASN A 19 6.18 -15.77 18.52
CA ASN A 19 6.46 -14.60 19.37
C ASN A 19 5.43 -13.49 19.14
N ALA A 20 4.96 -13.30 17.89
CA ALA A 20 3.88 -12.37 17.62
C ALA A 20 2.60 -12.79 18.35
N LEU A 21 2.21 -14.06 18.25
CA LEU A 21 1.00 -14.57 18.90
C LEU A 21 1.09 -14.47 20.43
N LEU A 22 2.24 -14.84 21.01
CA LEU A 22 2.49 -14.68 22.44
C LEU A 22 2.37 -13.21 22.87
N TYR A 23 2.98 -12.29 22.11
CA TYR A 23 2.85 -10.86 22.36
C TYR A 23 1.39 -10.38 22.34
N LEU A 24 0.59 -10.81 21.35
CA LEU A 24 -0.81 -10.40 21.25
C LEU A 24 -1.61 -10.88 22.47
N VAL A 25 -1.39 -12.13 22.91
CA VAL A 25 -2.04 -12.68 24.11
C VAL A 25 -1.61 -11.92 25.37
N LEU A 26 -0.31 -11.73 25.59
CA LEU A 26 0.21 -11.02 26.76
C LEU A 26 -0.27 -9.57 26.81
N THR A 27 -0.39 -8.91 25.65
CA THR A 27 -0.91 -7.54 25.55
C THR A 27 -2.39 -7.48 25.95
N LEU A 28 -3.21 -8.41 25.46
CA LEU A 28 -4.61 -8.50 25.87
C LEU A 28 -4.73 -8.76 27.38
N LEU A 29 -3.97 -9.72 27.92
CA LEU A 29 -3.98 -10.02 29.35
C LEU A 29 -3.57 -8.81 30.21
N TRP A 30 -2.50 -8.11 29.82
CA TRP A 30 -2.06 -6.89 30.51
C TRP A 30 -3.16 -5.83 30.54
N SER A 31 -3.65 -5.45 29.36
CA SER A 31 -4.61 -4.34 29.24
C SER A 31 -5.95 -4.69 29.87
N TRP A 32 -6.45 -5.91 29.65
CA TRP A 32 -7.69 -6.35 30.26
C TRP A 32 -7.58 -6.49 31.78
N ALA A 33 -6.43 -6.87 32.35
CA ALA A 33 -6.27 -6.92 33.81
C ALA A 33 -6.61 -5.57 34.47
N PHE A 34 -6.14 -4.45 33.90
CA PHE A 34 -6.46 -3.12 34.43
C PHE A 34 -7.89 -2.68 34.12
N LEU A 35 -8.39 -2.92 32.90
CA LEU A 35 -9.75 -2.50 32.53
C LEU A 35 -10.83 -3.31 33.25
N LEU A 36 -10.61 -4.61 33.49
CA LEU A 36 -11.56 -5.45 34.22
C LEU A 36 -11.65 -5.03 35.69
N ILE A 37 -10.57 -4.53 36.31
CA ILE A 37 -10.66 -3.92 37.65
C ILE A 37 -11.66 -2.75 37.63
N VAL A 38 -11.61 -1.91 36.59
CA VAL A 38 -12.55 -0.78 36.43
C VAL A 38 -13.98 -1.27 36.23
N VAL A 39 -14.19 -2.25 35.36
CA VAL A 39 -15.52 -2.80 35.07
C VAL A 39 -16.12 -3.46 36.30
N LEU A 40 -15.36 -4.30 37.01
CA LEU A 40 -15.83 -5.06 38.18
C LEU A 40 -16.19 -4.18 39.37
N ARG A 41 -15.56 -3.00 39.50
CA ARG A 41 -15.89 -2.01 40.53
C ARG A 41 -16.92 -0.98 40.08
N SER A 42 -17.48 -1.13 38.87
CA SER A 42 -18.40 -0.16 38.25
C SER A 42 -17.85 1.26 38.21
N GLY A 43 -16.56 1.40 37.87
CA GLY A 43 -15.88 2.70 37.82
C GLY A 43 -16.31 3.54 36.63
N ASP A 44 -16.34 4.87 36.83
CA ASP A 44 -16.64 5.85 35.79
C ASP A 44 -15.35 6.48 35.24
N ALA A 45 -15.33 6.83 33.95
CA ALA A 45 -14.17 7.39 33.25
C ALA A 45 -13.68 8.74 33.80
N THR A 46 -14.55 9.51 34.47
CA THR A 46 -14.19 10.80 35.07
C THR A 46 -13.40 10.65 36.37
N GLN A 47 -13.43 9.47 37.00
CA GLN A 47 -12.73 9.21 38.25
C GLN A 47 -11.21 9.11 38.03
N THR A 48 -10.43 9.79 38.86
CA THR A 48 -8.96 9.80 38.76
C THR A 48 -8.35 8.39 38.78
N SER A 49 -8.86 7.50 39.65
CA SER A 49 -8.37 6.12 39.74
C SER A 49 -8.69 5.31 38.48
N THR A 50 -9.83 5.58 37.82
CA THR A 50 -10.21 4.94 36.56
C THR A 50 -9.32 5.44 35.43
N THR A 51 -9.08 6.75 35.36
CA THR A 51 -8.15 7.35 34.39
C THR A 51 -6.76 6.71 34.51
N PHE A 52 -6.23 6.57 35.73
CA PHE A 52 -4.94 5.95 35.95
C PHE A 52 -4.88 4.49 35.45
N LEU A 53 -5.88 3.67 35.79
CA LEU A 53 -5.96 2.27 35.33
C LEU A 53 -6.10 2.18 33.79
N ARG A 54 -6.86 3.08 33.18
CA ARG A 54 -7.00 3.15 31.72
C ARG A 54 -5.68 3.51 31.03
N LEU A 55 -4.91 4.44 31.59
CA LEU A 55 -3.59 4.79 31.07
C LEU A 55 -2.61 3.60 31.15
N LEU A 56 -2.60 2.88 32.29
CA LEU A 56 -1.79 1.65 32.43
C LEU A 56 -2.20 0.56 31.43
N SER A 57 -3.51 0.42 31.18
CA SER A 57 -4.01 -0.46 30.12
C SER A 57 -3.52 -0.03 28.74
N GLY A 58 -3.61 1.27 28.42
CA GLY A 58 -3.20 1.87 27.14
C GLY A 58 -1.73 1.65 26.81
N LEU A 59 -0.85 1.62 27.83
CA LEU A 59 0.58 1.35 27.66
C LEU A 59 0.91 -0.12 27.38
N GLY A 60 -0.05 -1.04 27.50
CA GLY A 60 0.14 -2.48 27.34
C GLY A 60 0.90 -2.90 26.08
N PRO A 61 0.47 -2.47 24.87
CA PRO A 61 1.15 -2.84 23.62
C PRO A 61 2.64 -2.47 23.63
N PHE A 62 2.97 -1.28 24.12
CA PHE A 62 4.36 -0.83 24.19
C PHE A 62 5.17 -1.59 25.26
N VAL A 63 4.64 -1.70 26.47
CA VAL A 63 5.33 -2.34 27.61
C VAL A 63 5.60 -3.81 27.32
N VAL A 64 4.62 -4.53 26.79
CA VAL A 64 4.78 -5.95 26.43
C VAL A 64 5.78 -6.10 25.28
N ALA A 65 5.79 -5.23 24.28
CA ALA A 65 6.78 -5.27 23.19
C ALA A 65 8.21 -5.11 23.71
N VAL A 66 8.44 -4.15 24.62
CA VAL A 66 9.74 -3.95 25.28
C VAL A 66 10.13 -5.17 26.12
N GLY A 67 9.18 -5.75 26.86
CA GLY A 67 9.37 -6.97 27.63
C GLY A 67 9.80 -8.15 26.75
N MET A 68 9.09 -8.37 25.64
CA MET A 68 9.39 -9.42 24.66
C MET A 68 10.79 -9.26 24.08
N MET A 69 11.17 -8.05 23.64
CA MET A 69 12.51 -7.79 23.10
C MET A 69 13.63 -8.02 24.11
N ARG A 70 13.41 -7.73 25.40
CA ARG A 70 14.42 -7.93 26.45
C ARG A 70 14.54 -9.37 26.94
N ARG A 71 13.41 -10.06 27.09
CA ARG A 71 13.36 -11.39 27.77
C ARG A 71 13.40 -12.56 26.80
N VAL A 72 12.72 -12.44 25.66
CA VAL A 72 12.63 -13.52 24.65
C VAL A 72 13.77 -13.43 23.63
N ARG A 73 14.64 -12.40 23.73
CA ARG A 73 15.81 -12.15 22.86
C ARG A 73 15.46 -12.19 21.37
N ASP A 74 14.47 -11.39 21.04
CA ASP A 74 13.71 -11.45 19.81
C ASP A 74 14.34 -10.68 18.63
N GLY A 75 15.64 -10.89 18.42
CA GLY A 75 16.40 -10.59 17.21
C GLY A 75 16.75 -9.11 16.94
N GLU A 76 15.78 -8.21 17.02
CA GLU A 76 15.96 -6.80 16.60
C GLU A 76 16.68 -5.95 17.66
N GLY A 77 16.38 -6.17 18.94
CA GLY A 77 16.88 -5.36 20.05
C GLY A 77 16.29 -3.94 20.09
N LEU A 78 16.27 -3.33 21.28
CA LEU A 78 15.58 -2.05 21.50
C LEU A 78 16.15 -0.90 20.66
N ARG A 79 17.47 -0.81 20.53
CA ARG A 79 18.12 0.27 19.79
C ARG A 79 17.70 0.26 18.33
N SER A 80 17.73 -0.92 17.70
CA SER A 80 17.34 -1.05 16.28
C SER A 80 15.85 -0.81 16.10
N PHE A 81 15.03 -1.33 17.02
CA PHE A 81 13.59 -1.10 17.02
C PHE A 81 13.26 0.40 16.99
N PHE A 82 13.79 1.20 17.93
CA PHE A 82 13.51 2.64 17.95
C PHE A 82 14.11 3.37 16.74
N ALA A 83 15.32 2.99 16.31
CA ALA A 83 15.95 3.58 15.14
C ALA A 83 15.11 3.37 13.87
N ARG A 84 14.53 2.18 13.69
CA ARG A 84 13.61 1.89 12.59
C ARG A 84 12.25 2.58 12.80
N SER A 85 11.63 2.36 13.96
CA SER A 85 10.27 2.83 14.26
C SER A 85 10.12 4.34 14.15
N LEU A 86 11.11 5.12 14.61
CA LEU A 86 11.06 6.58 14.62
C LEU A 86 11.87 7.22 13.48
N SER A 87 12.22 6.43 12.46
CA SER A 87 12.97 6.91 11.30
C SER A 87 12.11 7.82 10.41
N TRP A 88 12.30 9.13 10.53
CA TRP A 88 11.72 10.12 9.61
C TRP A 88 12.58 10.38 8.38
N ARG A 89 13.89 10.13 8.45
CA ARG A 89 14.84 10.40 7.35
C ARG A 89 14.78 9.35 6.23
N HIS A 90 14.56 8.09 6.59
CA HIS A 90 14.49 7.00 5.61
C HIS A 90 13.08 6.77 5.07
N ALA A 91 12.04 7.23 5.78
CA ALA A 91 10.68 7.15 5.29
C ALA A 91 10.49 8.11 4.11
N PRO A 92 9.88 7.68 2.99
CA PRO A 92 9.60 8.58 1.88
C PRO A 92 8.72 9.75 2.35
N LYS A 93 9.12 10.99 2.04
CA LYS A 93 8.40 12.21 2.45
C LYS A 93 6.94 12.20 1.99
N SER A 94 6.65 11.64 0.82
CA SER A 94 5.28 11.48 0.31
C SER A 94 4.42 10.59 1.22
N ILE A 95 4.98 9.52 1.80
CA ILE A 95 4.26 8.63 2.71
C ILE A 95 4.05 9.29 4.07
N LEU A 96 5.03 10.07 4.57
CA LEU A 96 4.85 10.88 5.78
C LEU A 96 3.75 11.92 5.60
N LEU A 97 3.75 12.65 4.48
CA LEU A 97 2.70 13.62 4.15
C LEU A 97 1.35 12.93 4.00
N LEU A 98 1.27 11.78 3.33
CA LEU A 98 0.03 11.00 3.23
C LEU A 98 -0.47 10.58 4.61
N SER A 99 0.42 10.14 5.50
CA SER A 99 0.06 9.74 6.87
C SER A 99 -0.54 10.90 7.66
N LEU A 100 -0.07 12.13 7.44
CA LEU A 100 -0.58 13.34 8.10
C LEU A 100 -1.88 13.86 7.49
N LEU A 101 -1.98 13.85 6.16
CA LEU A 101 -3.01 14.60 5.45
C LEU A 101 -4.22 13.76 5.06
N LEU A 102 -4.08 12.43 4.95
CA LEU A 102 -5.16 11.59 4.45
C LEU A 102 -6.43 11.74 5.30
N GLN A 103 -6.33 11.64 6.62
CA GLN A 103 -7.52 11.72 7.50
C GLN A 103 -8.20 13.10 7.50
N PRO A 104 -7.49 14.23 7.64
CA PRO A 104 -8.09 15.54 7.45
C PRO A 104 -8.78 15.71 6.10
N ILE A 105 -8.17 15.20 5.02
CA ILE A 105 -8.76 15.26 3.68
C ILE A 105 -10.05 14.43 3.62
N LEU A 106 -10.04 13.19 4.13
CA LEU A 106 -11.23 12.34 4.12
C LEU A 106 -12.36 12.91 4.98
N ALA A 107 -12.04 13.49 6.13
CA ALA A 107 -13.02 14.16 6.98
C ALA A 107 -13.63 15.38 6.26
N GLY A 108 -12.80 16.23 5.64
CA GLY A 108 -13.27 17.38 4.86
C GLY A 108 -14.14 16.97 3.66
N LEU A 109 -13.72 15.96 2.89
CA LEU A 109 -14.51 15.41 1.79
C LEU A 109 -15.84 14.84 2.26
N SER A 110 -15.88 14.21 3.44
CA SER A 110 -17.10 13.67 4.03
C SER A 110 -18.08 14.78 4.42
N LEU A 111 -17.58 15.85 5.05
CA LEU A 111 -18.38 17.04 5.37
C LEU A 111 -18.97 17.68 4.10
N LEU A 112 -18.16 17.85 3.06
CA LEU A 112 -18.61 18.41 1.78
C LEU A 112 -19.64 17.52 1.10
N THR A 113 -19.44 16.19 1.14
CA THR A 113 -20.36 15.23 0.53
C THR A 113 -21.72 15.27 1.23
N VAL A 114 -21.74 15.25 2.58
CA VAL A 114 -23.00 15.33 3.33
C VAL A 114 -23.66 16.70 3.14
N GLY A 115 -22.88 17.79 3.15
CA GLY A 115 -23.41 19.13 2.91
C GLY A 115 -24.06 19.26 1.53
N TRP A 116 -23.43 18.69 0.50
CA TRP A 116 -23.98 18.67 -0.85
C TRP A 116 -25.24 17.81 -0.97
N LEU A 117 -25.28 16.63 -0.34
CA LEU A 117 -26.42 15.72 -0.41
C LEU A 117 -27.64 16.19 0.40
N SER A 118 -27.40 16.82 1.55
CA SER A 118 -28.46 17.27 2.46
C SER A 118 -28.92 18.71 2.21
N GLY A 119 -28.14 19.51 1.48
CA GLY A 119 -28.41 20.93 1.24
C GLY A 119 -27.94 21.85 2.37
N GLU A 120 -27.46 21.30 3.50
CA GLU A 120 -26.99 22.06 4.65
C GLU A 120 -25.64 21.54 5.14
N PHE A 121 -24.69 22.44 5.43
CA PHE A 121 -23.39 22.02 5.92
C PHE A 121 -23.49 21.52 7.38
N PRO A 122 -22.93 20.32 7.70
CA PRO A 122 -23.00 19.78 9.06
C PRO A 122 -22.37 20.72 10.10
N SER A 123 -22.99 20.81 11.27
CA SER A 123 -22.47 21.63 12.37
C SER A 123 -21.15 21.06 12.90
N LEU A 124 -20.21 21.96 13.21
CA LEU A 124 -18.88 21.64 13.76
C LEU A 124 -18.80 22.00 15.24
N VAL A 125 -19.71 21.43 16.04
CA VAL A 125 -19.85 21.74 17.47
C VAL A 125 -18.57 21.42 18.24
N GLY A 126 -17.86 20.36 17.87
CA GLY A 126 -16.56 20.00 18.45
C GLY A 126 -15.52 21.10 18.26
N THR A 127 -15.37 21.60 17.04
CA THR A 127 -14.40 22.65 16.69
C THR A 127 -14.62 23.90 17.55
N GLN A 128 -15.87 24.33 17.70
CA GLN A 128 -16.20 25.53 18.47
C GLN A 128 -15.84 25.38 19.96
N ARG A 129 -16.01 24.19 20.54
CA ARG A 129 -15.60 23.89 21.92
C ARG A 129 -14.11 24.11 22.12
N TRP A 130 -13.29 23.57 21.22
CA TRP A 130 -11.83 23.63 21.34
C TRP A 130 -11.28 25.03 21.08
N LEU A 131 -11.90 25.80 20.19
CA LEU A 131 -11.53 27.21 19.95
C LEU A 131 -11.81 28.09 21.17
N ASN A 132 -12.84 27.76 21.96
CA ASN A 132 -13.20 28.48 23.18
C ASN A 132 -12.33 28.10 24.40
N ASP A 133 -11.62 26.97 24.34
CA ASP A 133 -10.68 26.52 25.40
C ASP A 133 -9.36 25.97 24.80
N PRO A 134 -8.43 26.86 24.43
CA PRO A 134 -7.16 26.46 23.82
C PRO A 134 -6.26 25.60 24.72
N LEU A 135 -6.40 25.72 26.05
CA LEU A 135 -5.60 24.92 26.99
C LEU A 135 -6.10 23.47 27.04
N ALA A 136 -7.42 23.26 26.96
CA ALA A 136 -7.99 21.93 26.79
C ALA A 136 -7.59 21.32 25.44
N LEU A 137 -7.52 22.12 24.37
CA LEU A 137 -7.03 21.65 23.06
C LEU A 137 -5.56 21.23 23.12
N LEU A 138 -4.69 22.00 23.78
CA LEU A 138 -3.28 21.63 23.96
C LEU A 138 -3.17 20.31 24.74
N SER A 139 -3.98 20.15 25.78
CA SER A 139 -4.05 18.92 26.57
C SER A 139 -4.48 17.73 25.71
N LEU A 140 -5.52 17.89 24.88
CA LEU A 140 -5.96 16.86 23.93
C LEU A 140 -4.83 16.45 22.99
N VAL A 141 -4.15 17.42 22.36
CA VAL A 141 -3.04 17.19 21.41
C VAL A 141 -1.93 16.36 22.05
N VAL A 142 -1.47 16.78 23.24
CA VAL A 142 -0.34 16.11 23.93
C VAL A 142 -0.75 14.74 24.46
N VAL A 143 -1.87 14.67 25.20
CA VAL A 143 -2.31 13.43 25.85
C VAL A 143 -2.68 12.38 24.81
N THR A 144 -3.41 12.76 23.76
CA THR A 144 -3.78 11.83 22.68
C THR A 144 -2.53 11.22 22.08
N PHE A 145 -1.51 12.01 21.74
CA PHE A 145 -0.30 11.49 21.13
C PHE A 145 0.44 10.48 22.02
N PHE A 146 0.74 10.87 23.27
CA PHE A 146 1.60 10.08 24.16
C PHE A 146 0.89 8.88 24.81
N PHE A 147 -0.44 8.91 24.94
CA PHE A 147 -1.22 7.86 25.62
C PHE A 147 -2.18 7.10 24.70
N GLY A 148 -2.20 7.39 23.40
CA GLY A 148 -2.89 6.59 22.38
C GLY A 148 -1.93 6.11 21.28
N PRO A 149 -1.83 6.81 20.14
CA PRO A 149 -1.15 6.32 18.95
C PRO A 149 0.33 5.95 19.15
N LEU A 150 1.09 6.70 19.94
CA LEU A 150 2.52 6.41 20.12
C LEU A 150 2.75 5.03 20.77
N PRO A 151 2.27 4.75 22.00
CA PRO A 151 2.47 3.44 22.61
C PRO A 151 1.75 2.31 21.86
N GLU A 152 0.55 2.57 21.33
CA GLU A 152 -0.21 1.57 20.59
C GLU A 152 0.52 1.12 19.32
N GLU A 153 0.89 2.05 18.44
CA GLU A 153 1.48 1.70 17.14
C GLU A 153 2.90 1.14 17.28
N LEU A 154 3.68 1.57 18.29
CA LEU A 154 4.96 0.94 18.62
C LEU A 154 4.78 -0.57 18.91
N GLY A 155 3.74 -0.93 19.64
CA GLY A 155 3.40 -2.34 19.88
C GLY A 155 2.82 -3.03 18.65
N TRP A 156 1.68 -2.55 18.15
CA TRP A 156 0.91 -3.21 17.09
C TRP A 156 1.65 -3.27 15.76
N ARG A 157 2.18 -2.13 15.29
CA ARG A 157 2.78 -1.99 13.95
C ARG A 157 4.30 -2.02 14.01
N GLY A 158 4.89 -1.55 15.11
CA GLY A 158 6.34 -1.59 15.33
C GLY A 158 6.84 -2.98 15.65
N TYR A 159 6.18 -3.70 16.57
CA TYR A 159 6.63 -4.99 17.06
C TYR A 159 5.87 -6.17 16.43
N ALA A 160 4.54 -6.20 16.52
CA ALA A 160 3.76 -7.38 16.11
C ALA A 160 3.70 -7.56 14.59
N LEU A 161 3.40 -6.49 13.83
CA LEU A 161 3.19 -6.56 12.38
C LEU A 161 4.36 -7.20 11.60
N PRO A 162 5.64 -6.81 11.79
CA PRO A 162 6.75 -7.45 11.05
C PRO A 162 6.86 -8.96 11.30
N ARG A 163 6.51 -9.41 12.52
CA ARG A 163 6.57 -10.83 12.90
C ARG A 163 5.40 -11.62 12.33
N LEU A 164 4.21 -11.03 12.30
CA LEU A 164 3.06 -11.62 11.59
C LEU A 164 3.37 -11.74 10.09
N GLN A 165 3.95 -10.69 9.50
CA GLN A 165 4.32 -10.67 8.08
C GLN A 165 5.52 -11.56 7.72
N SER A 166 6.24 -12.12 8.70
CA SER A 166 7.26 -13.15 8.45
C SER A 166 6.68 -14.44 7.84
N ARG A 167 5.37 -14.69 8.04
CA ARG A 167 4.66 -15.88 7.55
C ARG A 167 3.35 -15.56 6.83
N TRP A 168 2.69 -14.47 7.19
CA TRP A 168 1.37 -14.14 6.67
C TRP A 168 1.42 -12.98 5.69
N HIS A 169 0.54 -13.03 4.69
CA HIS A 169 0.36 -11.93 3.76
C HIS A 169 -0.11 -10.66 4.51
N PRO A 170 0.27 -9.43 4.07
CA PRO A 170 -0.15 -8.18 4.71
C PRO A 170 -1.65 -8.09 5.01
N PHE A 171 -2.50 -8.59 4.12
CA PHE A 171 -3.94 -8.67 4.32
C PHE A 171 -4.32 -9.47 5.57
N LEU A 172 -3.84 -10.72 5.69
CA LEU A 172 -4.14 -11.58 6.83
C LEU A 172 -3.56 -11.02 8.14
N ALA A 173 -2.33 -10.49 8.10
CA ALA A 173 -1.73 -9.82 9.26
C ALA A 173 -2.56 -8.61 9.70
N SER A 174 -3.09 -7.83 8.76
CA SER A 174 -3.95 -6.67 9.04
C SER A 174 -5.27 -7.09 9.67
N LEU A 175 -5.91 -8.17 9.16
CA LEU A 175 -7.16 -8.69 9.71
C LEU A 175 -6.99 -9.21 11.14
N VAL A 176 -5.92 -9.96 11.42
CA VAL A 176 -5.64 -10.45 12.77
C VAL A 176 -5.37 -9.29 13.73
N LEU A 177 -4.57 -8.29 13.32
CA LEU A 177 -4.37 -7.10 14.14
C LEU A 177 -5.66 -6.31 14.32
N GLY A 178 -6.50 -6.18 13.29
CA GLY A 178 -7.81 -5.53 13.39
C GLY A 178 -8.73 -6.23 14.39
N LEU A 179 -8.74 -7.56 14.41
CA LEU A 179 -9.49 -8.36 15.38
C LEU A 179 -8.95 -8.18 16.79
N VAL A 180 -7.64 -8.31 16.99
CA VAL A 180 -7.03 -8.14 18.32
C VAL A 180 -7.25 -6.72 18.84
N TRP A 181 -7.14 -5.71 17.98
CA TRP A 181 -7.37 -4.32 18.36
C TRP A 181 -8.84 -4.06 18.72
N ASN A 182 -9.79 -4.73 18.04
CA ASN A 182 -11.20 -4.75 18.44
C ASN A 182 -11.39 -5.36 19.84
N LEU A 183 -10.85 -6.55 20.07
CA LEU A 183 -10.95 -7.23 21.36
C LEU A 183 -10.27 -6.40 22.46
N TRP A 184 -9.16 -5.75 22.15
CA TRP A 184 -8.43 -4.91 23.09
C TRP A 184 -9.29 -3.73 23.60
N HIS A 185 -10.10 -3.13 22.74
CA HIS A 185 -11.03 -2.05 23.11
C HIS A 185 -12.32 -2.51 23.79
N LEU A 186 -12.66 -3.79 23.72
CA LEU A 186 -13.97 -4.31 24.15
C LEU A 186 -14.37 -3.92 25.59
N PRO A 187 -13.49 -4.00 26.60
CA PRO A 187 -13.86 -3.61 27.97
C PRO A 187 -14.29 -2.14 28.11
N LEU A 188 -13.82 -1.24 27.23
CA LEU A 188 -14.16 0.18 27.28
C LEU A 188 -15.65 0.43 27.03
N PHE A 189 -16.33 -0.43 26.27
CA PHE A 189 -17.78 -0.34 26.05
C PHE A 189 -18.61 -0.51 27.35
N PHE A 190 -17.99 -1.03 28.40
CA PHE A 190 -18.63 -1.28 29.70
C PHE A 190 -18.16 -0.30 30.79
N ILE A 191 -17.42 0.75 30.43
CA ILE A 191 -16.94 1.78 31.36
C ILE A 191 -17.66 3.10 31.03
N PRO A 192 -18.62 3.54 31.85
CA PRO A 192 -19.32 4.81 31.66
C PRO A 192 -18.38 6.00 31.49
N GLY A 193 -18.76 6.96 30.64
CA GLY A 193 -17.97 8.15 30.33
C GLY A 193 -16.82 7.94 29.33
N THR A 194 -16.59 6.72 28.85
CA THR A 194 -15.72 6.50 27.67
C THR A 194 -16.45 6.80 26.36
N TYR A 195 -15.70 7.13 25.31
CA TYR A 195 -16.25 7.26 23.96
C TYR A 195 -16.97 5.97 23.53
N GLN A 196 -16.35 4.81 23.77
CA GLN A 196 -16.87 3.49 23.42
C GLN A 196 -18.21 3.19 24.12
N ALA A 197 -18.33 3.44 25.42
CA ALA A 197 -19.59 3.26 26.13
C ALA A 197 -20.71 4.14 25.55
N GLY A 198 -20.38 5.37 25.10
CA GLY A 198 -21.31 6.26 24.41
C GLY A 198 -21.79 5.75 23.04
N LEU A 199 -21.04 4.86 22.38
CA LEU A 199 -21.49 4.18 21.16
C LEU A 199 -22.51 3.08 21.44
N GLY A 200 -22.47 2.48 22.65
CA GLY A 200 -23.30 1.36 23.07
C GLY A 200 -22.83 0.02 22.50
N PHE A 201 -22.67 -1.00 23.36
CA PHE A 201 -22.23 -2.34 22.94
C PHE A 201 -23.24 -2.99 21.98
N ALA A 202 -22.74 -3.62 20.91
CA ALA A 202 -23.52 -4.28 19.86
C ALA A 202 -24.53 -3.37 19.09
N SER A 203 -24.49 -2.05 19.29
CA SER A 203 -25.27 -1.08 18.52
C SER A 203 -24.77 -0.97 17.07
N PRO A 204 -25.51 -0.30 16.17
CA PRO A 204 -24.99 0.04 14.85
C PRO A 204 -23.66 0.82 14.89
N ARG A 205 -23.49 1.73 15.86
CA ARG A 205 -22.25 2.50 16.04
C ARG A 205 -21.08 1.63 16.53
N PHE A 206 -21.36 0.61 17.34
CA PHE A 206 -20.37 -0.40 17.70
C PHE A 206 -19.83 -1.13 16.46
N TRP A 207 -20.70 -1.56 15.55
CA TRP A 207 -20.26 -2.27 14.34
C TRP A 207 -19.54 -1.37 13.35
N ILE A 208 -19.94 -0.10 13.23
CA ILE A 208 -19.21 0.93 12.47
C ILE A 208 -17.81 1.11 13.04
N TYR A 209 -17.68 1.30 14.36
CA TYR A 209 -16.40 1.40 15.04
C TYR A 209 -15.54 0.14 14.81
N SER A 210 -16.14 -1.04 14.94
CA SER A 210 -15.45 -2.31 14.75
C SER A 210 -14.88 -2.47 13.35
N LEU A 211 -15.72 -2.23 12.32
CA LEU A 211 -15.30 -2.25 10.92
C LEU A 211 -14.20 -1.21 10.65
N ASN A 212 -14.28 -0.04 11.29
CA ASN A 212 -13.28 1.00 11.15
C ASN A 212 -11.91 0.55 11.64
N LEU A 213 -11.82 -0.21 12.74
CA LEU A 213 -10.55 -0.75 13.23
C LEU A 213 -9.92 -1.76 12.24
N PHE A 214 -10.74 -2.57 11.56
CA PHE A 214 -10.24 -3.48 10.51
C PHE A 214 -9.70 -2.71 9.31
N THR A 215 -10.44 -1.74 8.79
CA THR A 215 -10.03 -0.96 7.62
C THR A 215 -8.79 -0.12 7.93
N HIS A 216 -8.74 0.52 9.11
CA HIS A 216 -7.56 1.24 9.56
C HIS A 216 -6.35 0.33 9.72
N SER A 217 -6.53 -0.90 10.21
CA SER A 217 -5.42 -1.85 10.31
C SER A 217 -4.79 -2.17 8.94
N ILE A 218 -5.61 -2.25 7.89
CA ILE A 218 -5.14 -2.42 6.50
C ILE A 218 -4.37 -1.18 6.03
N LEU A 219 -4.93 0.02 6.22
CA LEU A 219 -4.29 1.29 5.85
C LEU A 219 -2.95 1.51 6.57
N LEU A 220 -2.92 1.32 7.89
CA LEU A 220 -1.73 1.42 8.72
C LEU A 220 -0.65 0.43 8.24
N THR A 221 -1.04 -0.82 7.95
CA THR A 221 -0.13 -1.83 7.41
C THR A 221 0.46 -1.40 6.06
N ALA A 222 -0.34 -0.82 5.16
CA ALA A 222 0.14 -0.32 3.89
C ALA A 222 1.15 0.83 4.05
N LEU A 223 0.89 1.77 4.97
CA LEU A 223 1.80 2.88 5.26
C LEU A 223 3.15 2.38 5.79
N ILE A 224 3.14 1.42 6.72
CA ILE A 224 4.36 0.80 7.27
C ILE A 224 5.16 0.10 6.17
N ASN A 225 4.50 -0.68 5.33
CA ASN A 225 5.18 -1.40 4.25
C ASN A 225 5.75 -0.43 3.21
N ALA A 226 5.02 0.63 2.88
CA ALA A 226 5.48 1.66 1.96
C ALA A 226 6.62 2.53 2.52
N SER A 227 6.76 2.62 3.85
CA SER A 227 7.82 3.38 4.52
C SER A 227 9.08 2.59 4.82
N GLY A 228 9.13 1.31 4.44
CA GLY A 228 10.25 0.43 4.77
C GLY A 228 10.28 0.02 6.26
N GLY A 229 9.13 0.03 6.94
CA GLY A 229 9.00 -0.41 8.33
C GLY A 229 9.03 0.70 9.37
N ALA A 230 8.96 1.98 8.97
CA ALA A 230 8.98 3.11 9.88
C ALA A 230 7.62 3.29 10.58
N THR A 231 7.54 2.88 11.85
CA THR A 231 6.33 2.98 12.68
C THR A 231 5.76 4.39 12.81
N LEU A 232 6.61 5.41 12.65
CA LEU A 232 6.21 6.81 12.64
C LEU A 232 5.05 7.09 11.67
N THR A 233 4.99 6.44 10.50
CA THR A 233 3.87 6.66 9.56
C THR A 233 2.54 6.18 10.12
N ALA A 234 2.53 5.05 10.83
CA ALA A 234 1.34 4.57 11.53
C ALA A 234 0.96 5.48 12.69
N ILE A 235 1.94 5.91 13.50
CA ILE A 235 1.72 6.83 14.64
C ILE A 235 1.07 8.12 14.15
N LEU A 236 1.60 8.73 13.09
CA LEU A 236 1.06 9.98 12.54
C LEU A 236 -0.36 9.80 11.99
N PHE A 237 -0.61 8.72 11.24
CA PHE A 237 -1.93 8.45 10.69
C PHE A 237 -2.99 8.19 11.76
N HIS A 238 -2.66 7.34 12.75
CA HIS A 238 -3.56 7.07 13.87
C HIS A 238 -3.77 8.35 14.70
N TYR A 239 -2.71 9.14 14.94
CA TYR A 239 -2.84 10.43 15.62
C TYR A 239 -3.75 11.41 14.90
N MET A 240 -3.67 11.51 13.58
CA MET A 240 -4.58 12.35 12.80
C MET A 240 -6.00 11.80 12.74
N THR A 241 -6.17 10.48 12.79
CA THR A 241 -7.50 9.86 12.91
C THR A 241 -8.17 10.31 14.21
N ASN A 242 -7.48 10.16 15.35
CA ASN A 242 -8.03 10.53 16.66
C ASN A 242 -8.24 12.04 16.77
N LEU A 243 -7.25 12.84 16.36
CA LEU A 243 -7.36 14.29 16.44
C LEU A 243 -8.51 14.81 15.58
N CYS A 244 -8.66 14.34 14.33
CA CYS A 244 -9.79 14.76 13.49
C CYS A 244 -11.13 14.32 14.06
N GLY A 245 -11.23 13.11 14.60
CA GLY A 245 -12.46 12.61 15.24
C GLY A 245 -12.88 13.47 16.44
N GLU A 246 -11.95 13.67 17.39
CA GLU A 246 -12.19 14.44 18.63
C GLU A 246 -12.37 15.95 18.37
N PHE A 247 -11.60 16.49 17.42
CA PHE A 247 -11.67 17.92 17.09
C PHE A 247 -12.97 18.27 16.37
N LEU A 248 -13.39 17.47 15.38
CA LEU A 248 -14.57 17.79 14.57
C LEU A 248 -15.87 17.37 15.26
N ALA A 249 -15.89 16.23 15.97
CA ALA A 249 -17.07 15.65 16.61
C ALA A 249 -18.32 15.67 15.71
N VAL A 250 -18.19 15.09 14.51
CA VAL A 250 -19.18 15.19 13.43
C VAL A 250 -20.42 14.31 13.66
N PRO A 251 -21.56 14.62 13.02
CA PRO A 251 -22.74 13.76 13.05
C PRO A 251 -22.49 12.37 12.44
N LEU A 252 -23.30 11.38 12.84
CA LEU A 252 -23.20 9.98 12.36
C LEU A 252 -23.22 9.86 10.83
N THR A 253 -23.98 10.71 10.14
CA THR A 253 -24.04 10.72 8.67
C THR A 253 -22.68 11.01 8.05
N VAL A 254 -21.91 11.93 8.63
CA VAL A 254 -20.55 12.26 8.19
C VAL A 254 -19.59 11.12 8.54
N GLU A 255 -19.71 10.52 9.72
CA GLU A 255 -18.92 9.34 10.11
C GLU A 255 -19.12 8.17 9.14
N MET A 256 -20.36 7.94 8.68
CA MET A 256 -20.68 6.88 7.71
C MET A 256 -20.02 7.13 6.35
N VAL A 257 -20.06 8.36 5.84
CA VAL A 257 -19.39 8.71 4.57
C VAL A 257 -17.87 8.56 4.71
N TRP A 258 -17.31 9.00 5.85
CA TRP A 258 -15.88 8.87 6.14
C TRP A 258 -15.45 7.41 6.23
N LEU A 259 -16.22 6.57 6.92
CA LEU A 259 -16.02 5.11 6.93
C LEU A 259 -16.09 4.57 5.49
N GLY A 260 -17.04 5.01 4.69
CA GLY A 260 -17.18 4.63 3.29
C GLY A 260 -15.90 4.86 2.49
N TRP A 261 -15.30 6.05 2.60
CA TRP A 261 -13.99 6.33 1.98
C TRP A 261 -12.91 5.37 2.47
N THR A 262 -12.81 5.21 3.79
CA THR A 262 -11.82 4.34 4.44
C THR A 262 -11.94 2.90 3.96
N VAL A 263 -13.16 2.38 3.82
CA VAL A 263 -13.46 1.05 3.26
C VAL A 263 -13.00 0.95 1.81
N VAL A 264 -13.30 1.95 0.98
CA VAL A 264 -12.86 1.97 -0.44
C VAL A 264 -11.34 1.90 -0.55
N PHE A 265 -10.60 2.69 0.24
CA PHE A 265 -9.13 2.61 0.24
C PHE A 265 -8.62 1.26 0.74
N ALA A 266 -9.19 0.73 1.83
CA ALA A 266 -8.79 -0.57 2.36
C ALA A 266 -9.06 -1.72 1.37
N LEU A 267 -10.18 -1.70 0.66
CA LEU A 267 -10.50 -2.66 -0.40
C LEU A 267 -9.55 -2.51 -1.59
N GLY A 268 -9.26 -1.28 -2.01
CA GLY A 268 -8.29 -1.02 -3.08
C GLY A 268 -6.90 -1.57 -2.76
N LEU A 269 -6.40 -1.31 -1.55
CA LEU A 269 -5.13 -1.86 -1.07
C LEU A 269 -5.15 -3.39 -1.00
N SER A 270 -6.24 -3.96 -0.46
CA SER A 270 -6.43 -5.41 -0.38
C SER A 270 -6.46 -6.06 -1.77
N LEU A 271 -7.06 -5.38 -2.76
CA LEU A 271 -7.06 -5.82 -4.14
C LEU A 271 -5.65 -5.78 -4.73
N VAL A 272 -4.89 -4.69 -4.57
CA VAL A 272 -3.49 -4.59 -5.03
C VAL A 272 -2.65 -5.73 -4.46
N TRP A 273 -2.78 -5.96 -3.14
CA TRP A 273 -2.15 -7.06 -2.43
C TRP A 273 -2.54 -8.43 -2.97
N PHE A 274 -3.83 -8.66 -3.22
CA PHE A 274 -4.31 -9.89 -3.82
C PHE A 274 -3.76 -10.09 -5.23
N LEU A 275 -3.81 -9.08 -6.08
CA LEU A 275 -3.35 -9.16 -7.48
C LEU A 275 -1.84 -9.43 -7.61
N ARG A 276 -1.04 -9.00 -6.63
CA ARG A 276 0.39 -9.32 -6.51
C ARG A 276 0.68 -10.70 -5.91
N SER A 277 -0.31 -11.36 -5.31
CA SER A 277 -0.13 -12.72 -4.79
C SER A 277 -0.04 -13.75 -5.91
N SER A 278 0.57 -14.91 -5.65
CA SER A 278 0.66 -15.99 -6.65
C SER A 278 -0.71 -16.42 -7.16
N THR A 279 -1.74 -16.41 -6.30
CA THR A 279 -3.13 -16.70 -6.66
C THR A 279 -3.74 -15.61 -7.54
N GLY A 280 -3.56 -14.34 -7.18
CA GLY A 280 -4.06 -13.21 -7.98
C GLY A 280 -3.40 -13.15 -9.35
N ILE A 281 -2.09 -13.38 -9.43
CA ILE A 281 -1.37 -13.49 -10.71
C ILE A 281 -1.93 -14.65 -11.55
N ARG A 282 -2.19 -15.83 -10.95
CA ARG A 282 -2.83 -16.96 -11.68
C ARG A 282 -4.23 -16.60 -12.17
N LEU A 283 -5.01 -15.87 -11.37
CA LEU A 283 -6.35 -15.42 -11.76
C LEU A 283 -6.28 -14.41 -12.91
N LEU A 284 -5.41 -13.39 -12.81
CA LEU A 284 -5.16 -12.41 -13.88
C LEU A 284 -4.71 -13.10 -15.18
N ARG A 285 -3.88 -14.14 -15.08
CA ARG A 285 -3.48 -14.97 -16.24
C ARG A 285 -4.69 -15.66 -16.88
N ARG A 286 -5.57 -16.28 -16.08
CA ARG A 286 -6.78 -16.94 -16.58
C ARG A 286 -7.76 -15.93 -17.20
N LEU A 287 -8.00 -14.79 -16.55
CA LEU A 287 -8.93 -13.79 -17.05
C LEU A 287 -8.41 -13.13 -18.33
N SER A 288 -7.12 -12.78 -18.40
CA SER A 288 -6.52 -12.21 -19.62
C SER A 288 -6.45 -13.20 -20.79
N SER A 289 -6.63 -14.50 -20.54
CA SER A 289 -6.75 -15.53 -21.58
C SER A 289 -8.13 -15.57 -22.26
N LEU A 290 -9.15 -14.91 -21.70
CA LEU A 290 -10.47 -14.79 -22.30
C LEU A 290 -10.43 -13.73 -23.40
N SER A 291 -10.97 -14.03 -24.59
CA SER A 291 -10.91 -13.15 -25.77
C SER A 291 -11.58 -11.80 -25.53
N ILE A 292 -12.73 -11.78 -24.84
CA ILE A 292 -13.45 -10.55 -24.49
C ILE A 292 -12.61 -9.66 -23.57
N VAL A 293 -12.05 -10.23 -22.51
CA VAL A 293 -11.22 -9.51 -21.53
C VAL A 293 -9.94 -8.99 -22.18
N ALA A 294 -9.27 -9.81 -23.00
CA ALA A 294 -8.08 -9.39 -23.75
C ALA A 294 -8.39 -8.23 -24.71
N SER A 295 -9.53 -8.25 -25.39
CA SER A 295 -9.96 -7.18 -26.28
C SER A 295 -10.21 -5.87 -25.53
N LEU A 296 -10.89 -5.94 -24.37
CA LEU A 296 -11.12 -4.78 -23.51
C LEU A 296 -9.80 -4.20 -22.98
N LEU A 297 -8.92 -5.03 -22.42
CA LEU A 297 -7.61 -4.60 -21.91
C LEU A 297 -6.75 -3.99 -23.01
N ALA A 298 -6.71 -4.57 -24.21
CA ALA A 298 -5.94 -4.03 -25.34
C ALA A 298 -6.38 -2.61 -25.74
N ARG A 299 -7.67 -2.29 -25.55
CA ARG A 299 -8.23 -0.96 -25.85
C ARG A 299 -8.03 0.04 -24.72
N SER A 300 -8.16 -0.38 -23.46
CA SER A 300 -8.17 0.54 -22.31
C SER A 300 -6.82 0.66 -21.60
N LEU A 301 -6.08 -0.44 -21.43
CA LEU A 301 -4.89 -0.50 -20.59
C LEU A 301 -3.77 0.47 -21.02
N PRO A 302 -3.46 0.65 -22.32
CA PRO A 302 -2.44 1.62 -22.73
C PRO A 302 -2.78 3.07 -22.34
N HIS A 303 -4.07 3.43 -22.31
CA HIS A 303 -4.50 4.76 -21.88
C HIS A 303 -4.39 4.92 -20.37
N LEU A 304 -4.82 3.89 -19.61
CA LEU A 304 -4.70 3.86 -18.16
C LEU A 304 -3.23 3.90 -17.71
N ASP A 305 -2.37 3.09 -18.34
CA ASP A 305 -0.93 3.05 -18.07
C ASP A 305 -0.28 4.39 -18.39
N ARG A 306 -0.58 5.03 -19.52
CA ARG A 306 -0.05 6.38 -19.85
C ARG A 306 -0.53 7.43 -18.85
N GLY A 307 -1.80 7.41 -18.46
CA GLY A 307 -2.35 8.33 -17.47
C GLY A 307 -1.65 8.20 -16.12
N TRP A 308 -1.55 6.97 -15.61
CA TRP A 308 -0.85 6.69 -14.35
C TRP A 308 0.65 6.96 -14.43
N PHE A 309 1.30 6.67 -15.55
CA PHE A 309 2.72 6.94 -15.76
C PHE A 309 3.04 8.44 -15.66
N ARG A 310 2.19 9.30 -16.22
CA ARG A 310 2.33 10.76 -16.07
C ARG A 310 2.13 11.19 -14.62
N LEU A 311 1.08 10.69 -13.96
CA LEU A 311 0.77 11.03 -12.57
C LEU A 311 1.84 10.53 -11.59
N SER A 312 2.48 9.40 -11.87
CA SER A 312 3.57 8.83 -11.05
C SER A 312 4.93 9.49 -11.30
N GLY A 313 5.00 10.51 -12.15
CA GLY A 313 6.25 11.18 -12.51
C GLY A 313 7.20 10.27 -13.31
N GLY A 314 6.65 9.39 -14.14
CA GLY A 314 7.40 8.49 -15.01
C GLY A 314 8.02 7.27 -14.32
N LYS A 315 7.53 6.91 -13.13
CA LYS A 315 8.11 5.84 -12.32
C LYS A 315 7.37 4.51 -12.41
N GLN A 316 6.05 4.54 -12.62
CA GLN A 316 5.19 3.35 -12.54
C GLN A 316 4.04 3.41 -13.55
N THR A 317 3.66 2.25 -14.07
CA THR A 317 2.41 2.04 -14.82
C THR A 317 1.38 1.31 -13.94
N LEU A 318 0.10 1.35 -14.31
CA LEU A 318 -0.96 0.64 -13.59
C LEU A 318 -0.69 -0.88 -13.65
N THR A 319 -0.21 -1.37 -14.79
CA THR A 319 0.23 -2.76 -14.96
C THR A 319 1.36 -3.14 -13.99
N SER A 320 2.38 -2.28 -13.84
CA SER A 320 3.46 -2.53 -12.87
C SER A 320 2.96 -2.48 -11.42
N LEU A 321 2.00 -1.59 -11.13
CA LEU A 321 1.43 -1.47 -9.79
C LEU A 321 0.63 -2.72 -9.41
N LEU A 322 -0.18 -3.26 -10.31
CA LEU A 322 -1.12 -4.33 -10.02
C LEU A 322 -0.55 -5.74 -10.22
N ALA A 323 0.29 -5.94 -11.23
CA ALA A 323 0.77 -7.25 -11.65
C ALA A 323 2.26 -7.47 -11.45
N ASP A 324 2.99 -6.47 -10.94
CA ASP A 324 4.45 -6.50 -10.72
C ASP A 324 5.25 -6.85 -12.00
N LEU A 325 4.69 -6.50 -13.17
CA LEU A 325 5.33 -6.68 -14.45
C LEU A 325 6.15 -5.43 -14.80
N PRO A 326 7.41 -5.58 -15.26
CA PRO A 326 8.20 -4.46 -15.72
C PRO A 326 7.52 -3.84 -16.96
N VAL A 327 7.59 -2.52 -17.09
CA VAL A 327 7.08 -1.82 -18.27
C VAL A 327 8.11 -0.81 -18.74
N VAL A 328 8.41 -0.84 -20.03
CA VAL A 328 9.22 0.16 -20.73
C VAL A 328 8.31 1.03 -21.58
N MET A 329 8.50 2.34 -21.54
CA MET A 329 7.81 3.25 -22.46
C MET A 329 8.66 3.38 -23.72
N VAL A 330 8.14 2.88 -24.84
CA VAL A 330 8.86 2.87 -26.12
C VAL A 330 8.28 3.93 -27.03
N THR A 331 9.06 4.96 -27.33
CA THR A 331 8.72 5.99 -28.31
C THR A 331 9.24 5.59 -29.69
N THR A 332 8.33 5.55 -30.66
CA THR A 332 8.58 5.17 -32.06
C THR A 332 8.05 6.24 -33.00
N ILE A 333 8.59 6.34 -34.21
CA ILE A 333 8.07 7.25 -35.25
C ILE A 333 6.98 6.56 -36.06
N GLY A 334 5.78 7.16 -36.13
CA GLY A 334 4.64 6.59 -36.82
C GLY A 334 4.90 6.32 -38.30
N ALA A 335 4.82 5.05 -38.73
CA ALA A 335 5.21 4.67 -40.10
C ALA A 335 4.43 5.40 -41.20
N ARG A 336 3.17 5.74 -40.94
CA ARG A 336 2.31 6.53 -41.84
C ARG A 336 2.31 8.02 -41.52
N SER A 337 2.34 8.37 -40.24
CA SER A 337 2.10 9.75 -39.79
C SER A 337 3.36 10.59 -39.60
N GLY A 338 4.54 10.01 -39.49
CA GLY A 338 5.79 10.70 -39.12
C GLY A 338 5.84 11.20 -37.66
N GLN A 339 4.72 11.21 -36.94
CA GLN A 339 4.64 11.68 -35.56
C GLN A 339 5.20 10.69 -34.52
N PRO A 340 5.82 11.16 -33.42
CA PRO A 340 6.26 10.32 -32.33
C PRO A 340 5.09 9.69 -31.57
N ARG A 341 5.20 8.39 -31.24
CA ARG A 341 4.18 7.59 -30.55
C ARG A 341 4.83 6.76 -29.44
N THR A 342 4.47 7.05 -28.19
CA THR A 342 4.96 6.34 -27.02
C THR A 342 4.01 5.24 -26.58
N THR A 343 4.46 3.99 -26.48
CA THR A 343 3.64 2.84 -26.08
C THR A 343 4.25 2.13 -24.87
N PRO A 344 3.48 1.87 -23.80
CA PRO A 344 3.94 1.00 -22.71
C PRO A 344 4.01 -0.45 -23.21
N LEU A 345 5.17 -1.09 -23.06
CA LEU A 345 5.40 -2.48 -23.46
C LEU A 345 6.12 -3.25 -22.35
N LEU A 346 5.87 -4.55 -22.27
CA LEU A 346 6.57 -5.47 -21.38
C LEU A 346 7.96 -5.78 -21.97
N PRO A 347 9.07 -5.35 -21.34
CA PRO A 347 10.41 -5.69 -21.81
C PRO A 347 10.74 -7.13 -21.40
N ILE A 348 11.31 -7.90 -22.32
CA ILE A 348 11.91 -9.20 -22.04
C ILE A 348 13.43 -9.01 -22.06
N VAL A 349 14.07 -9.28 -20.92
CA VAL A 349 15.51 -9.07 -20.75
C VAL A 349 16.18 -10.42 -20.56
N ASP A 350 17.26 -10.63 -21.30
CA ASP A 350 18.13 -11.77 -21.14
C ASP A 350 19.21 -11.47 -20.08
N PRO A 351 19.36 -12.27 -19.02
CA PRO A 351 20.44 -12.10 -18.06
C PRO A 351 21.84 -12.09 -18.67
N ALA A 352 22.05 -12.75 -19.82
CA ALA A 352 23.31 -12.75 -20.55
C ALA A 352 23.55 -11.44 -21.35
N GLN A 353 22.49 -10.69 -21.66
CA GLN A 353 22.54 -9.42 -22.39
C GLN A 353 21.67 -8.37 -21.69
N PRO A 354 22.08 -7.88 -20.50
CA PRO A 354 21.22 -7.07 -19.63
C PRO A 354 20.81 -5.71 -20.22
N ASN A 355 21.51 -5.25 -21.26
CA ASN A 355 21.23 -3.97 -21.92
C ASN A 355 20.35 -4.12 -23.17
N THR A 356 20.11 -5.34 -23.66
CA THR A 356 19.26 -5.59 -24.82
C THR A 356 17.83 -5.87 -24.35
N ILE A 357 16.85 -5.28 -25.04
CA ILE A 357 15.44 -5.41 -24.68
C ILE A 357 14.68 -6.07 -25.82
N ALA A 358 14.04 -7.21 -25.56
CA ALA A 358 13.15 -7.85 -26.51
C ALA A 358 11.70 -7.38 -26.31
N LEU A 359 11.06 -7.00 -27.41
CA LEU A 359 9.64 -6.63 -27.49
C LEU A 359 8.90 -7.63 -28.39
N ILE A 360 7.84 -8.24 -27.87
CA ILE A 360 7.09 -9.27 -28.61
C ILE A 360 5.80 -8.70 -29.20
N ALA A 361 5.68 -8.76 -30.53
CA ALA A 361 4.59 -8.18 -31.32
C ALA A 361 3.29 -9.01 -31.31
N THR A 362 2.84 -9.42 -30.12
CA THR A 362 1.60 -10.21 -29.96
C THR A 362 0.31 -9.40 -30.13
N ASN A 363 0.32 -8.11 -29.81
CA ASN A 363 -0.89 -7.27 -29.77
C ASN A 363 -2.05 -7.93 -28.99
N PHE A 364 -1.77 -8.43 -27.77
CA PHE A 364 -2.74 -9.14 -26.93
C PHE A 364 -3.39 -10.38 -27.60
N GLY A 365 -2.71 -10.99 -28.58
CA GLY A 365 -3.23 -12.15 -29.31
C GLY A 365 -4.20 -11.79 -30.44
N GLN A 366 -4.29 -10.53 -30.84
CA GLN A 366 -5.16 -10.11 -31.95
C GLN A 366 -4.60 -10.51 -33.31
N GLU A 367 -5.49 -10.60 -34.31
CA GLU A 367 -5.14 -10.95 -35.70
C GLU A 367 -4.15 -9.96 -36.32
N ARG A 368 -4.29 -8.66 -36.04
CA ARG A 368 -3.41 -7.62 -36.59
C ARG A 368 -2.17 -7.41 -35.72
N TYR A 369 -1.05 -7.11 -36.37
CA TYR A 369 0.16 -6.63 -35.69
C TYR A 369 -0.08 -5.30 -34.97
N PRO A 370 0.65 -5.03 -33.88
CA PRO A 370 0.56 -3.74 -33.21
C PRO A 370 1.20 -2.64 -34.06
N ALA A 371 0.68 -1.41 -33.98
CA ALA A 371 1.18 -0.30 -34.79
C ALA A 371 2.68 -0.01 -34.58
N TRP A 372 3.18 -0.16 -33.35
CA TRP A 372 4.59 0.05 -33.02
C TRP A 372 5.53 -0.90 -33.77
N TYR A 373 5.08 -2.10 -34.15
CA TYR A 373 5.89 -3.04 -34.93
C TYR A 373 6.17 -2.49 -36.33
N PHE A 374 5.14 -1.95 -37.00
CA PHE A 374 5.32 -1.32 -38.30
C PHE A 374 6.13 -0.03 -38.22
N ASN A 375 6.01 0.72 -37.12
CA ASN A 375 6.83 1.90 -36.87
C ASN A 375 8.32 1.52 -36.83
N LEU A 376 8.68 0.53 -36.01
CA LEU A 376 10.08 0.08 -35.87
C LEU A 376 10.63 -0.58 -37.12
N ARG A 377 9.79 -1.27 -37.90
CA ARG A 377 10.23 -1.85 -39.18
C ARG A 377 10.56 -0.78 -40.23
N LYS A 378 9.87 0.37 -40.21
CA LYS A 378 10.12 1.48 -41.14
C LYS A 378 11.23 2.42 -40.64
N ASN A 379 11.25 2.70 -39.34
CA ASN A 379 12.28 3.49 -38.68
C ASN A 379 12.76 2.74 -37.42
N PRO A 380 13.95 2.10 -37.46
CA PRO A 380 14.41 1.24 -36.37
C PRO A 380 14.85 2.01 -35.12
N LEU A 381 14.92 3.34 -35.16
CA LEU A 381 15.26 4.14 -33.99
C LEU A 381 14.07 4.21 -33.01
N ALA A 382 14.37 3.93 -31.75
CA ALA A 382 13.43 4.01 -30.65
C ALA A 382 14.06 4.73 -29.46
N THR A 383 13.25 5.47 -28.70
CA THR A 383 13.67 5.96 -27.38
C THR A 383 12.94 5.17 -26.32
N CYS A 384 13.67 4.53 -25.43
CA CYS A 384 13.09 3.80 -24.30
C CYS A 384 13.31 4.57 -23.01
N LEU A 385 12.23 4.81 -22.28
CA LEU A 385 12.27 5.34 -20.92
C LEU A 385 12.15 4.18 -19.93
N ILE A 386 13.24 3.94 -19.19
CA ILE A 386 13.38 2.84 -18.23
C ILE A 386 13.88 3.44 -16.92
N ASN A 387 13.16 3.20 -15.82
CA ASN A 387 13.53 3.71 -14.49
C ASN A 387 13.79 5.23 -14.44
N GLY A 388 13.12 6.02 -15.29
CA GLY A 388 13.31 7.47 -15.37
C GLY A 388 14.42 7.94 -16.32
N GLU A 389 15.23 7.04 -16.87
CA GLU A 389 16.25 7.37 -17.86
C GLU A 389 15.74 7.10 -19.29
N GLN A 390 15.84 8.12 -20.16
CA GLN A 390 15.60 7.95 -21.59
C GLN A 390 16.91 7.56 -22.29
N LYS A 391 16.89 6.46 -23.04
CA LYS A 391 18.04 6.01 -23.85
C LYS A 391 17.60 5.68 -25.27
N PRO A 392 18.44 6.00 -26.28
CA PRO A 392 18.18 5.61 -27.67
C PRO A 392 18.56 4.13 -27.89
N TYR A 393 17.75 3.46 -28.70
CA TYR A 393 17.91 2.06 -29.09
C TYR A 393 17.71 1.90 -30.59
N LEU A 394 18.38 0.90 -31.15
CA LEU A 394 18.20 0.44 -32.52
C LEU A 394 17.47 -0.90 -32.49
N ALA A 395 16.35 -0.99 -33.21
CA ALA A 395 15.54 -2.18 -33.30
C ALA A 395 15.98 -3.08 -34.46
N ARG A 396 16.17 -4.37 -34.19
CA ARG A 396 16.36 -5.44 -35.18
C ARG A 396 15.36 -6.58 -34.90
N GLU A 397 14.89 -7.24 -35.94
CA GLU A 397 14.06 -8.45 -35.78
C GLU A 397 14.93 -9.67 -35.45
N ALA A 398 14.55 -10.42 -34.40
CA ALA A 398 15.20 -11.66 -34.03
C ALA A 398 14.87 -12.79 -35.01
N SER A 399 15.80 -13.71 -35.22
CA SER A 399 15.61 -14.88 -36.09
C SER A 399 16.33 -16.11 -35.54
N GLY A 400 15.98 -17.31 -36.04
CA GLY A 400 16.66 -18.56 -35.69
C GLY A 400 16.65 -18.87 -34.19
N GLU A 401 17.81 -19.28 -33.65
CA GLU A 401 17.97 -19.65 -32.24
C GLU A 401 17.70 -18.47 -31.28
N GLU A 402 18.06 -17.26 -31.67
CA GLU A 402 17.83 -16.05 -30.87
C GLU A 402 16.34 -15.80 -30.66
N TYR A 403 15.52 -16.01 -31.69
CA TYR A 403 14.06 -15.92 -31.59
C TYR A 403 13.51 -16.90 -30.54
N GLU A 404 13.88 -18.19 -30.63
CA GLU A 404 13.37 -19.20 -29.69
C GLU A 404 13.86 -18.96 -28.26
N ARG A 405 15.09 -18.47 -28.08
CA ARG A 405 15.63 -18.06 -26.78
C ARG A 405 14.78 -16.95 -26.14
N TYR A 406 14.53 -15.86 -26.87
CA TYR A 406 13.72 -14.76 -26.34
C TYR A 406 12.25 -15.14 -26.18
N TRP A 407 11.75 -16.07 -27.00
CA TRP A 407 10.40 -16.62 -26.82
C TRP A 407 10.28 -17.38 -25.49
N GLN A 408 11.26 -18.24 -25.16
CA GLN A 408 11.28 -18.97 -23.89
C GLN A 408 11.38 -18.02 -22.69
N LEU A 409 12.25 -17.01 -22.75
CA LEU A 409 12.35 -15.98 -21.72
C LEU A 409 11.02 -15.23 -21.54
N ALA A 410 10.32 -14.95 -22.62
CA ALA A 410 9.03 -14.30 -22.57
C ALA A 410 7.94 -15.16 -21.94
N GLU A 411 7.86 -16.45 -22.27
CA GLU A 411 6.92 -17.37 -21.61
C GLU A 411 7.18 -17.47 -20.10
N ASN A 412 8.45 -17.46 -19.70
CA ASN A 412 8.86 -17.47 -18.29
C ASN A 412 8.51 -16.16 -17.58
N THR A 413 8.63 -15.02 -18.28
CA THR A 413 8.31 -13.70 -17.75
C THR A 413 6.80 -13.49 -17.63
N PHE A 414 6.07 -13.80 -18.71
CA PHE A 414 4.63 -13.63 -18.78
C PHE A 414 3.98 -14.77 -19.57
N PHE A 415 3.34 -15.68 -18.81
CA PHE A 415 2.63 -16.84 -19.35
C PHE A 415 1.61 -16.51 -20.45
N GLY A 416 1.06 -15.28 -20.49
CA GLY A 416 0.12 -14.86 -21.53
C GLY A 416 0.69 -14.98 -22.95
N TYR A 417 2.01 -14.92 -23.13
CA TYR A 417 2.64 -15.12 -24.45
C TYR A 417 2.37 -16.51 -25.03
N ARG A 418 2.35 -17.57 -24.21
CA ARG A 418 2.01 -18.93 -24.65
C ARG A 418 0.58 -18.99 -25.20
N LEU A 419 -0.36 -18.37 -24.49
CA LEU A 419 -1.76 -18.32 -24.90
C LEU A 419 -1.96 -17.47 -26.16
N TYR A 420 -1.21 -16.37 -26.29
CA TYR A 420 -1.23 -15.56 -27.50
C TYR A 420 -0.68 -16.32 -28.71
N ARG A 421 0.40 -17.11 -28.55
CA ARG A 421 0.92 -17.99 -29.61
C ARG A 421 -0.07 -19.07 -30.03
N GLN A 422 -0.83 -19.62 -29.10
CA GLN A 422 -1.89 -20.58 -29.43
C GLN A 422 -3.09 -19.94 -30.16
N ARG A 423 -3.41 -18.68 -29.82
CA ARG A 423 -4.54 -17.94 -30.42
C ARG A 423 -4.21 -17.41 -31.82
N ILE A 424 -2.98 -16.92 -32.02
CA ILE A 424 -2.53 -16.38 -33.30
C ILE A 424 -2.18 -17.53 -34.24
N ARG A 425 -3.07 -17.85 -35.18
CA ARG A 425 -2.86 -18.94 -36.16
C ARG A 425 -2.41 -18.47 -37.54
N ASN A 426 -2.77 -17.24 -37.92
CA ASN A 426 -2.68 -16.77 -39.31
C ASN A 426 -1.49 -15.84 -39.57
N ARG A 427 -0.56 -15.70 -38.62
CA ARG A 427 0.65 -14.88 -38.77
C ARG A 427 1.75 -15.32 -37.80
N SER A 428 3.00 -15.00 -38.12
CA SER A 428 4.11 -15.11 -37.18
C SER A 428 4.02 -14.03 -36.08
N ILE A 429 4.80 -14.22 -35.01
CA ILE A 429 4.89 -13.27 -33.90
C ILE A 429 6.31 -12.71 -33.84
N PRO A 430 6.59 -11.58 -34.50
CA PRO A 430 7.90 -10.94 -34.48
C PRO A 430 8.37 -10.62 -33.06
N ILE A 431 9.65 -10.81 -32.83
CA ILE A 431 10.37 -10.30 -31.65
C ILE A 431 11.36 -9.25 -32.16
N LEU A 432 11.24 -8.02 -31.67
CA LEU A 432 12.22 -6.97 -31.95
C LEU A 432 13.16 -6.81 -30.77
N LEU A 433 14.46 -6.92 -31.04
CA LEU A 433 15.54 -6.66 -30.10
C LEU A 433 15.96 -5.21 -30.23
N LEU A 434 15.90 -4.49 -29.13
CA LEU A 434 16.33 -3.12 -29.00
C LEU A 434 17.69 -3.13 -28.34
N GLU A 435 18.71 -2.79 -29.12
CA GLU A 435 20.09 -2.69 -28.67
C GLU A 435 20.43 -1.21 -28.42
N PRO A 436 21.09 -0.87 -27.30
CA PRO A 436 21.37 0.52 -26.96
C PRO A 436 22.34 1.13 -27.99
N LEU A 437 22.04 2.33 -28.47
CA LEU A 437 23.02 3.07 -29.29
C LEU A 437 24.17 3.51 -28.39
N GLN A 438 25.36 2.94 -28.61
CA GLN A 438 26.57 3.29 -27.85
C GLN A 438 27.04 4.73 -28.13
N ASN A 439 26.63 5.32 -29.28
CA ASN A 439 26.84 6.72 -29.64
C ASN A 439 25.56 7.27 -30.30
N PRO A 440 24.76 8.13 -29.64
CA PRO A 440 23.64 8.79 -30.31
C PRO A 440 24.14 9.69 -31.44
N PRO A 441 23.52 9.70 -32.63
CA PRO A 441 23.81 10.72 -33.64
C PRO A 441 23.52 12.10 -33.04
N ALA A 442 24.46 13.01 -33.20
CA ALA A 442 24.36 14.39 -32.74
C ALA A 442 23.29 15.12 -33.57
N GLU A 443 22.03 15.01 -33.15
CA GLU A 443 20.90 15.90 -33.49
C GLU A 443 19.60 15.24 -32.98
N MET A 444 19.27 15.45 -31.70
CA MET A 444 17.91 15.35 -31.15
C MET A 444 17.80 16.22 -29.89
N ASP A 445 18.15 17.50 -30.00
CA ASP A 445 17.76 18.53 -29.04
C ASP A 445 16.41 19.15 -29.46
#